data_AF-A0A2W4UAU7-F1
#
_entry.id   AF-A0A2W4UAU7-F1
#
_cell.length_a   1.000
_cell.length_b   1.000
_cell.length_c   1.000
_cell.angle_alpha   90.00
_cell.angle_beta   90.00
_cell.angle_gamma   90.00
#
_symmetry.space_group_name_H-M   'P 1'
#
loop_
_entity.id
_entity.type
_entity.pdbx_description
1 polymer ?
#
loop_
_entity_poly.entity_id
_entity_poly.type
_entity_poly.pdbx_seq_one_letter_code
_entity_poly.pdbx_strand_id
1 'polypeptide(L)'
;MPSNVQEQHLATISHEGRFWDVYVELDEQRTSPARGRLRFTAADQGRADSSVRTGFILIEASPEAVYGRAREFNTYQLTALLRSCLP
;
A
#
# COMPACT_ATOMS: atom_id res chain seq x y z
N MET A 1 0.76 -3.17 -23.13
CA MET A 1 -0.11 -2.13 -22.53
C MET A 1 0.40 -1.91 -21.12
N PRO A 2 0.94 -0.74 -20.76
CA PRO A 2 1.22 -0.48 -19.35
C PRO A 2 -0.14 -0.37 -18.64
N SER A 3 -0.43 -1.32 -17.75
CA SER A 3 -1.50 -1.20 -16.76
C SER A 3 -1.17 0.00 -15.90
N ASN A 4 -1.93 1.08 -16.06
CA ASN A 4 -1.74 2.32 -15.33
C ASN A 4 -2.29 2.15 -13.92
N VAL A 5 -1.60 1.34 -13.11
CA VAL A 5 -1.95 1.17 -11.70
C VAL A 5 -1.93 2.57 -11.10
N GLN A 6 -3.09 3.07 -10.72
CA GLN A 6 -3.20 4.35 -10.01
C GLN A 6 -2.65 4.11 -8.60
N GLU A 7 -1.34 4.21 -8.46
CA GLU A 7 -0.63 4.04 -7.20
C GLU A 7 -0.52 5.40 -6.52
N GLN A 8 -1.08 5.51 -5.33
CA GLN A 8 -0.98 6.72 -4.54
C GLN A 8 -0.02 6.52 -3.39
N HIS A 9 1.06 7.30 -3.34
CA HIS A 9 1.91 7.40 -2.16
C HIS A 9 1.11 7.93 -0.97
N LEU A 10 1.23 7.26 0.17
CA LEU A 10 0.58 7.63 1.43
C LEU A 10 1.58 8.26 2.40
N ALA A 11 2.71 7.59 2.61
CA ALA A 11 3.67 7.94 3.64
C ALA A 11 5.01 7.23 3.40
N THR A 12 6.05 7.73 4.06
CA THR A 12 7.32 7.03 4.25
C THR A 12 7.46 6.71 5.72
N ILE A 13 7.68 5.44 6.06
CA ILE A 13 7.81 4.95 7.45
C ILE A 13 9.19 4.34 7.67
N SER A 14 9.64 4.29 8.92
CA SER A 14 10.87 3.59 9.30
C SER A 14 10.57 2.30 10.06
N HIS A 15 11.26 1.22 9.70
CA HIS A 15 11.17 -0.08 10.36
C HIS A 15 12.51 -0.80 10.28
N GLU A 16 13.02 -1.27 11.44
CA GLU A 16 14.31 -1.98 11.57
C GLU A 16 15.49 -1.28 10.89
N GLY A 17 15.58 0.05 11.06
CA GLY A 17 16.66 0.86 10.48
C GLY A 17 16.56 1.06 8.96
N ARG A 18 15.47 0.63 8.32
CA ARG A 18 15.18 0.86 6.90
C ARG A 18 13.97 1.78 6.72
N PHE A 19 13.97 2.55 5.63
CA PHE A 19 12.83 3.36 5.21
C PHE A 19 11.99 2.61 4.19
N TRP A 20 10.68 2.77 4.30
CA TRP A 20 9.69 2.11 3.46
C TRP A 20 8.68 3.13 2.96
N ASP A 21 8.55 3.24 1.65
CA ASP A 21 7.49 4.00 1.00
C ASP A 21 6.22 3.15 0.91
N VAL A 22 5.09 3.75 1.29
CA VAL A 22 3.80 3.10 1.33
C VAL A 22 2.91 3.65 0.22
N TYR A 23 2.34 2.75 -0.56
CA TYR A 23 1.42 3.07 -1.66
C TYR A 23 0.09 2.34 -1.50
N VAL A 24 -1.00 2.96 -1.95
CA VAL A 24 -2.28 2.28 -2.19
C VAL A 24 -2.31 1.77 -3.62
N GLU A 25 -2.66 0.50 -3.79
CA GLU A 25 -2.99 -0.12 -5.07
C GLU A 25 -4.47 -0.50 -5.08
N LEU A 26 -5.20 -0.13 -6.14
CA LEU A 26 -6.59 -0.54 -6.36
C LEU A 26 -6.70 -1.87 -7.12
N ASP A 27 -7.79 -2.60 -6.89
CA ASP A 27 -8.19 -3.74 -7.72
C ASP A 27 -8.90 -3.26 -9.00
N GLU A 28 -8.15 -3.14 -10.10
CA GLU A 28 -8.70 -2.71 -11.38
C GLU A 28 -9.70 -3.71 -11.99
N GLN A 29 -9.64 -4.97 -11.59
CA GLN A 29 -10.53 -6.02 -12.11
C GLN A 29 -11.92 -5.98 -11.47
N ARG A 30 -12.07 -5.26 -10.35
CA ARG A 30 -13.32 -5.21 -9.57
C ARG A 30 -13.72 -3.79 -9.26
N THR A 31 -14.70 -3.29 -10.00
CA THR A 31 -15.18 -1.92 -9.89
C THR A 31 -16.11 -1.71 -8.68
N SER A 32 -16.80 -2.74 -8.18
CA SER A 32 -17.70 -2.60 -7.03
C SER A 32 -17.86 -3.89 -6.19
N PRO A 33 -17.81 -3.80 -4.85
CA PRO A 33 -17.16 -2.71 -4.10
C PRO A 33 -15.71 -2.55 -4.54
N ALA A 34 -15.23 -1.30 -4.53
CA ALA A 34 -13.83 -0.99 -4.84
C ALA A 34 -12.94 -1.60 -3.75
N ARG A 35 -11.81 -2.17 -4.16
CA ARG A 35 -10.86 -2.81 -3.24
C ARG A 35 -9.50 -2.18 -3.35
N GLY A 36 -8.83 -2.05 -2.21
CA GLY A 36 -7.46 -1.56 -2.12
C GLY A 36 -6.58 -2.44 -1.25
N ARG A 37 -5.30 -2.41 -1.54
CA ARG A 37 -4.23 -3.00 -0.72
C ARG A 37 -3.10 -2.00 -0.57
N LEU A 38 -2.25 -2.24 0.43
CA LEU A 38 -1.05 -1.45 0.63
C LEU A 38 0.15 -2.19 0.02
N ARG A 39 0.99 -1.45 -0.70
CA ARG A 39 2.33 -1.89 -1.10
C ARG A 39 3.35 -1.11 -0.29
N PHE A 40 4.28 -1.83 0.31
CA PHE A 40 5.45 -1.27 0.98
C PHE A 40 6.67 -1.55 0.10
N THR A 41 7.42 -0.50 -0.24
CA THR A 41 8.63 -0.60 -1.03
C THR A 41 9.79 -0.07 -0.20
N ALA A 42 10.84 -0.85 0.00
CA ALA A 42 12.01 -0.35 0.70
C ALA A 42 12.71 0.74 -0.15
N ALA A 43 13.13 1.82 0.50
CA ALA A 43 13.71 2.99 -0.16
C ALA A 43 15.21 2.84 -0.48
N ASP A 44 15.83 1.69 -0.19
CA ASP A 44 17.23 1.45 -0.49
C ASP A 44 17.44 1.24 -2.00
N GLN A 45 18.16 2.20 -2.58
CA GLN A 45 18.47 2.25 -4.01
C GLN A 45 19.25 1.00 -4.43
N GLY A 46 18.61 0.11 -5.18
CA GLY A 46 19.29 -0.95 -5.92
C GLY A 46 18.62 -2.32 -5.90
N ARG A 47 17.66 -2.57 -5.00
CA ARG A 47 16.96 -3.86 -4.94
C ARG A 47 15.48 -3.70 -5.25
N ALA A 48 15.16 -3.73 -6.54
CA ALA A 48 13.78 -3.73 -7.07
C ALA A 48 12.90 -4.85 -6.48
N ASP A 49 13.49 -5.85 -5.81
CA ASP A 49 12.80 -7.02 -5.26
C ASP A 49 12.24 -6.85 -3.85
N SER A 50 12.46 -5.73 -3.14
CA SER A 50 11.96 -5.58 -1.76
C SER A 50 10.64 -4.79 -1.68
N SER A 51 9.66 -5.20 -2.49
CA SER A 51 8.27 -4.77 -2.31
C SER A 51 7.43 -5.88 -1.68
N VAL A 52 6.68 -5.55 -0.63
CA VAL A 52 5.72 -6.46 0.01
C VAL A 52 4.33 -5.84 -0.06
N ARG A 53 3.30 -6.69 -0.12
CA ARG A 53 1.92 -6.27 -0.27
C ARG A 53 1.04 -6.91 0.78
N THR A 54 0.08 -6.16 1.27
CA THR A 54 -1.03 -6.75 2.02
C THR A 54 -1.96 -7.51 1.07
N GLY A 55 -2.86 -8.31 1.64
CA GLY A 55 -4.11 -8.63 0.95
C GLY A 55 -4.96 -7.39 0.67
N PHE A 56 -6.08 -7.55 -0.02
CA PHE A 56 -7.08 -6.47 -0.18
C PHE A 56 -7.81 -6.23 1.15
N ILE A 57 -7.29 -5.31 1.95
CA ILE A 57 -7.80 -4.99 3.29
C ILE A 57 -8.70 -3.76 3.31
N LEU A 58 -8.74 -3.00 2.21
CA LEU A 58 -9.64 -1.87 2.02
C LEU A 58 -10.76 -2.30 1.09
N ILE A 59 -12.01 -2.17 1.52
CA ILE A 59 -13.20 -2.51 0.72
C ILE A 59 -14.20 -1.38 0.93
N GLU A 60 -14.37 -0.54 -0.08
CA GLU A 60 -15.17 0.68 0.02
C GLU A 60 -16.14 0.81 -1.15
N ALA A 61 -17.09 1.74 -1.04
CA ALA A 61 -18.11 1.98 -2.06
C ALA A 61 -17.53 2.52 -3.38
N SER A 62 -16.38 3.23 -3.33
CA SER A 62 -15.72 3.81 -4.50
C SER A 62 -14.20 3.81 -4.37
N PRO A 63 -13.45 3.96 -5.49
CA PRO A 63 -12.00 4.14 -5.47
C PRO A 63 -11.54 5.32 -4.59
N GLU A 64 -12.24 6.45 -4.64
CA GLU A 64 -11.94 7.63 -3.85
C GLU A 64 -12.09 7.37 -2.35
N ALA A 65 -13.10 6.58 -1.97
CA ALA A 65 -13.30 6.17 -0.59
C ALA A 65 -12.18 5.23 -0.10
N VAL A 66 -11.66 4.35 -0.97
CA VAL A 66 -10.47 3.55 -0.65
C VAL A 66 -9.27 4.45 -0.34
N TYR A 67 -8.99 5.45 -1.17
CA TYR A 67 -7.90 6.40 -0.91
C TYR A 67 -8.12 7.22 0.35
N GLY A 68 -9.36 7.67 0.59
CA GLY A 68 -9.75 8.37 1.81
C GLY A 68 -9.45 7.52 3.05
N ARG A 69 -9.94 6.27 3.06
CA ARG A 69 -9.71 5.33 4.15
C ARG A 69 -8.24 5.02 4.37
N ALA A 70 -7.47 4.87 3.30
CA ALA A 70 -6.05 4.57 3.39
C ALA A 70 -5.24 5.71 4.03
N ARG A 71 -5.64 6.97 3.83
CA ARG A 71 -5.01 8.15 4.45
C ARG A 71 -5.27 8.26 5.95
N GLU A 72 -6.26 7.55 6.49
CA GLU A 72 -6.55 7.52 7.92
C GLU A 72 -5.57 6.64 8.70
N PHE A 73 -4.78 5.79 8.02
CA PHE A 73 -3.78 4.99 8.69
C PHE A 73 -2.67 5.86 9.27
N ASN A 74 -2.42 5.71 10.56
CA ASN A 74 -1.27 6.32 11.20
C ASN A 74 -0.01 5.45 11.04
N THR A 75 1.16 6.04 11.32
CA THR A 75 2.46 5.37 11.22
C THR A 75 2.51 4.05 11.99
N TYR A 76 1.92 3.98 13.19
CA TYR A 76 1.93 2.75 13.99
C TYR A 76 1.17 1.60 13.30
N GLN A 77 -0.01 1.90 12.74
CA GLN A 77 -0.81 0.93 11.98
C GLN A 77 -0.08 0.50 10.70
N LEU A 78 0.53 1.42 9.98
CA LEU A 78 1.31 1.12 8.77
C LEU A 78 2.51 0.21 9.09
N THR A 79 3.25 0.51 10.17
CA THR A 79 4.35 -0.35 10.62
C THR A 79 3.88 -1.74 11.05
N ALA A 80 2.72 -1.85 11.71
CA ALA A 80 2.14 -3.14 12.08
C ALA A 80 1.75 -3.97 10.84
N LEU A 81 1.19 -3.34 9.81
CA LEU A 81 0.86 -3.99 8.54
C LEU A 81 2.11 -4.38 7.74
N LEU A 82 3.16 -3.55 7.75
CA LEU A 82 4.45 -3.92 7.17
C LEU A 82 5.00 -5.19 7.83
N ARG A 83 5.02 -5.23 9.16
CA ARG A 83 5.50 -6.40 9.93
C ARG A 83 4.76 -7.69 9.62
N SER A 84 3.47 -7.63 9.31
CA SER A 84 2.70 -8.84 8.95
C SER A 84 2.97 -9.33 7.53
N CYS A 85 3.61 -8.52 6.69
CA CYS A 85 3.94 -8.84 5.30
C CYS A 85 5.41 -9.25 5.10
N LEU A 86 6.27 -8.97 6.09
CA LEU A 86 7.66 -9.41 6.09
C LEU A 86 7.72 -10.92 6.47
N PRO A 87 8.67 -11.67 5.88
CA PRO A 87 8.85 -13.10 6.16
C PRO A 87 9.36 -13.39 7.57
#